data_AF-A0A2M8PVW2-F1
#
_entry.id   AF-A0A2M8PVW2-F1
#
_cell.length_a   1.000
_cell.length_b   1.000
_cell.length_c   1.000
_cell.angle_alpha   90.00
_cell.angle_beta   90.00
_cell.angle_gamma   90.00
#
_symmetry.space_group_name_H-M   'P 1'
#
loop_
_entity.id
_entity.type
_entity.pdbx_description
1 polymer ?
#
loop_
_entity_poly.entity_id
_entity_poly.type
_entity_poly.pdbx_seq_one_letter_code
_entity_poly.pdbx_strand_id
1 'polypeptide(L)' 'MNDEQNWLEQFWADILSRNAELIRHAFEMLEDIQERQAVLAHLSKMATEEGWAESQRISAQAALRVLKD' A
#
# COMPACT_ATOMS: atom_id res chain seq x y z
N MET A 1 3.22 -14.60 -18.56
CA MET A 1 3.18 -13.78 -17.34
C MET A 1 2.34 -14.54 -16.34
N ASN A 2 2.77 -14.60 -15.07
CA ASN A 2 2.07 -15.35 -14.03
C ASN A 2 0.97 -14.46 -13.43
N ASP A 3 -0.26 -14.97 -13.29
CA ASP A 3 -1.40 -14.16 -12.83
C ASP A 3 -1.18 -13.55 -11.43
N GLU A 4 -0.43 -14.25 -10.59
CA GLU A 4 -0.03 -13.80 -9.25
C GLU A 4 0.89 -12.57 -9.28
N GLN A 5 1.82 -12.50 -10.24
CA GLN A 5 2.72 -11.35 -10.38
C GLN A 5 1.93 -10.11 -10.82
N ASN A 6 1.00 -10.30 -11.77
CA ASN A 6 0.14 -9.21 -12.25
C ASN A 6 -0.75 -8.65 -11.12
N TRP A 7 -1.31 -9.55 -10.29
CA TRP A 7 -2.10 -9.13 -9.14
C TRP A 7 -1.28 -8.31 -8.14
N LEU A 8 -0.07 -8.77 -7.79
CA LEU A 8 0.78 -8.08 -6.82
C LEU A 8 1.24 -6.71 -7.34
N GLU A 9 1.60 -6.60 -8.61
CA GLU A 9 1.96 -5.32 -9.23
C GLU A 9 0.78 -4.33 -9.20
N GLN A 10 -0.42 -4.80 -9.56
CA GLN A 10 -1.62 -3.98 -9.53
C GLN A 10 -1.98 -3.55 -8.10
N PHE A 11 -1.90 -4.47 -7.14
CA PHE A 11 -2.12 -4.18 -5.73
C PHE A 11 -1.24 -3.03 -5.24
N TRP A 12 0.07 -3.08 -5.51
CA TRP A 12 0.98 -2.02 -5.09
C TRP A 12 0.76 -0.71 -5.87
N ALA A 13 0.39 -0.79 -7.15
CA ALA A 13 0.02 0.39 -7.93
C ALA A 13 -1.19 1.10 -7.31
N ASP A 14 -2.21 0.36 -6.88
CA ASP A 14 -3.42 0.91 -6.28
C ASP A 14 -3.17 1.45 -4.87
N ILE A 15 -2.46 0.71 -4.02
CA ILE A 15 -2.08 1.14 -2.67
C ILE A 15 -1.22 2.42 -2.69
N LEU A 16 -0.34 2.58 -3.67
CA LEU A 16 0.56 3.74 -3.76
C LEU A 16 0.05 4.84 -4.71
N SER A 17 -1.17 4.69 -5.24
CA SER A 17 -1.78 5.60 -6.22
C SER A 17 -2.06 7.01 -5.70
N ARG A 18 -2.15 7.18 -4.37
CA ARG A 18 -2.68 8.38 -3.69
C ARG A 18 -4.17 8.62 -3.97
N ASN A 19 -4.88 7.68 -4.59
CA ASN A 19 -6.33 7.72 -4.76
C ASN A 19 -6.99 6.94 -3.60
N ALA A 20 -7.77 7.65 -2.78
CA ALA A 20 -8.38 7.06 -1.59
C ALA A 20 -9.33 5.90 -1.88
N GLU A 21 -10.05 5.91 -3.01
CA GLU A 21 -10.94 4.81 -3.38
C GLU A 21 -10.15 3.55 -3.74
N LEU A 22 -9.13 3.70 -4.59
CA LEU A 22 -8.26 2.58 -4.99
C LEU A 22 -7.52 1.99 -3.79
N ILE A 23 -7.02 2.84 -2.88
CA ILE A 23 -6.34 2.43 -1.65
C ILE A 23 -7.26 1.57 -0.78
N ARG A 24 -8.51 2.04 -0.54
CA ARG A 24 -9.47 1.29 0.29
C ARG A 24 -9.83 -0.03 -0.36
N HIS A 25 -10.19 -0.01 -1.65
CA HIS A 25 -10.56 -1.23 -2.36
C HIS A 25 -9.42 -2.26 -2.38
N ALA A 26 -8.20 -1.86 -2.71
CA ALA A 26 -7.06 -2.77 -2.73
C ALA A 26 -6.78 -3.37 -1.33
N PHE A 27 -6.90 -2.56 -0.26
CA PHE A 27 -6.67 -3.04 1.09
C PHE A 27 -7.79 -3.94 1.62
N GLU A 28 -9.04 -3.67 1.24
CA GLU A 28 -10.21 -4.49 1.60
C GLU A 28 -10.16 -5.89 0.98
N MET A 29 -9.53 -6.03 -0.19
CA MET A 29 -9.32 -7.32 -0.87
C MET A 29 -8.36 -8.26 -0.13
N LEU A 30 -7.54 -7.76 0.81
CA LEU A 30 -6.75 -8.62 1.67
C LEU A 30 -7.66 -9.26 2.71
N GLU A 31 -7.91 -10.56 2.63
CA GLU A 31 -8.77 -11.26 3.60
C GLU A 31 -8.03 -11.63 4.88
N ASP A 32 -6.72 -11.89 4.78
CA ASP A 32 -5.90 -12.26 5.92
C ASP A 32 -5.49 -11.01 6.73
N ILE A 33 -5.80 -11.05 8.04
CA ILE A 33 -5.41 -10.00 8.98
C ILE A 33 -3.88 -9.84 9.07
N GLN A 34 -3.11 -10.91 8.90
CA GLN A 34 -1.64 -10.87 8.90
C GLN A 34 -1.11 -10.13 7.68
N GLU A 35 -1.72 -10.32 6.51
CA GLU A 35 -1.36 -9.58 5.29
C GLU A 35 -1.67 -8.09 5.45
N ARG A 36 -2.83 -7.74 5.99
CA ARG A 36 -3.19 -6.34 6.30
C ARG A 36 -2.17 -5.68 7.23
N GLN A 37 -1.77 -6.38 8.29
CA GLN A 37 -0.77 -5.87 9.23
C GLN A 37 0.61 -5.74 8.57
N ALA A 38 1.01 -6.70 7.73
CA ALA A 38 2.27 -6.64 7.00
C ALA A 38 2.31 -5.44 6.04
N VAL A 39 1.21 -5.16 5.34
CA VAL A 39 1.10 -4.00 4.44
C VAL A 39 1.15 -2.69 5.22
N LEU A 40 0.42 -2.56 6.32
CA LEU A 40 0.48 -1.36 7.17
C LEU A 40 1.89 -1.13 7.73
N ALA A 41 2.56 -2.19 8.18
CA ALA A 41 3.93 -2.12 8.64
C ALA A 41 4.88 -1.68 7.51
N HIS A 42 4.73 -2.24 6.31
CA HIS A 42 5.52 -1.87 5.15
C HIS A 42 5.34 -0.39 4.77
N LEU A 43 4.09 0.08 4.69
CA LEU A 43 3.77 1.48 4.42
C LEU A 43 4.36 2.40 5.50
N SER A 44 4.34 1.99 6.77
CA SER A 44 4.97 2.76 7.85
C SER A 44 6.47 2.90 7.64
N LYS A 45 7.16 1.81 7.29
CA LYS A 45 8.61 1.84 6.99
C LYS A 45 8.89 2.74 5.80
N MET A 46 8.13 2.61 4.71
CA MET A 46 8.23 3.49 3.55
C MET A 46 8.07 4.97 3.93
N ALA A 47 7.14 5.29 4.83
CA ALA A 47 6.87 6.67 5.22
C ALA A 47 7.92 7.30 6.15
N THR A 48 8.66 6.50 6.92
CA THR A 48 9.52 7.00 8.01
C THR A 48 11.00 6.65 7.90
N GLU A 49 11.35 5.54 7.25
CA GLU A 49 12.74 5.11 7.13
C GLU A 49 13.47 5.86 6.02
N GLU A 50 14.77 6.04 6.20
CA GLU A 50 15.65 6.60 5.18
C GLU A 50 15.86 5.58 4.03
N GLY A 51 16.20 6.06 2.84
CA GLY A 51 16.45 5.22 1.66
C GLY A 51 15.26 5.09 0.71
N TRP A 52 14.07 5.53 1.11
CA TRP A 52 12.90 5.65 0.21
C TRP A 52 12.91 6.97 -0.55
N ALA A 53 12.57 6.91 -1.84
CA ALA A 53 12.40 8.10 -2.67
C ALA A 53 11.28 8.99 -2.11
N GLU A 54 11.40 10.31 -2.25
CA GLU A 54 10.41 11.28 -1.75
C GLU A 54 8.98 10.95 -2.25
N SER A 55 8.84 10.58 -3.53
CA SER A 55 7.56 10.18 -4.10
C SER A 55 6.95 8.95 -3.42
N GLN A 56 7.78 7.96 -3.05
CA GLN A 56 7.33 6.76 -2.35
C GLN A 56 6.92 7.09 -0.92
N ARG A 57 7.65 7.97 -0.23
CA ARG A 57 7.30 8.43 1.13
C ARG A 57 5.93 9.13 1.12
N ILE A 58 5.72 10.05 0.17
CA ILE A 58 4.45 10.77 0.02
C ILE A 58 3.30 9.80 -0.28
N SER A 59 3.50 8.84 -1.19
CA SER A 59 2.48 7.83 -1.49
C SER A 59 2.14 6.96 -0.28
N ALA A 60 3.15 6.51 0.47
CA ALA A 60 2.94 5.71 1.68
C ALA A 60 2.21 6.48 2.79
N GLN A 61 2.55 7.77 2.98
CA GLN A 61 1.85 8.64 3.92
C GLN A 61 0.38 8.85 3.53
N ALA A 62 0.09 9.02 2.23
CA ALA A 62 -1.28 9.13 1.73
C ALA A 62 -2.06 7.83 1.98
N ALA A 63 -1.46 6.67 1.71
CA ALA A 63 -2.07 5.37 1.98
C ALA A 63 -2.38 5.18 3.48
N LEU A 64 -1.40 5.44 4.35
CA LEU A 64 -1.59 5.34 5.80
C LEU A 64 -2.68 6.27 6.32
N ARG A 65 -2.84 7.46 5.74
CA ARG A 65 -3.91 8.39 6.12
C ARG A 65 -5.29 7.82 5.79
N VAL A 66 -5.45 7.27 4.60
CA VAL A 66 -6.72 6.69 4.13
C VAL A 66 -7.11 5.45 4.94
N LEU A 67 -6.13 4.65 5.38
CA LEU A 67 -6.36 3.37 6.09
C LEU A 67 -6.46 3.51 7.61
N LYS A 68 -6.16 4.69 8.16
CA LYS A 68 -6.25 4.98 9.61
C LYS A 68 -7.39 5.93 9.98
N ASP A 69 -8.10 6.47 8.98
CA ASP A 69 -9.39 7.16 9.15
C ASP A 69 -10.49 6.13 9.46
#